data_AF-A0A9E8N5J3-F1
#
_entry.id   AF-A0A9E8N5J3-F1
#
_cell.length_a   1.000
_cell.length_b   1.000
_cell.length_c   1.000
_cell.angle_alpha   90.00
_cell.angle_beta   90.00
_cell.angle_gamma   90.00
#
_symmetry.space_group_name_H-M   'P 1'
#
loop_
_entity.id
_entity.type
_entity.pdbx_description
1 polymer ?
#
loop_
_entity_poly.entity_id
_entity_poly.type
_entity_poly.pdbx_seq_one_letter_code
_entity_poly.pdbx_strand_id
1 'polypeptide(L)'
;MNPKVWYLFSLLVFLLIPASVWSAPEAVRFPLTVDYNLLRSLFHVQAFNKPGGKAIIGSATGEGCNDIELWAPEFSPEKSLLKINTNIKIKLGLKTFGKCLQFADWEGTLKILQRVWVDKNTQNLRFTTISSDVFGKDGKPAKVGEKIWNVIRTTIIPFFDDISINLSFPVNELKNVLPLLVSSETRPRLENWLNSFRLSDARVDNDAVRLELLMETEPLPKQKEAAPKPLSPQEVELFSRSWETWDSFLVYQIESLLGQPLTETEQGDLMETLLDTRQGFIRSLGENTLGNNLIREQFVGTWQRLATILRTHLVTQPSTSLLKYLSFFTASDALVTLDKLGPALGIDISREGLVRLAQLLSDKQAEPLLEYSYGVDPGLRNLLGFGPPLDTTGPAFDRQEIDFPDDQAEQTAQNNYLSSWRKVFLPLAFAVETKPADLGDLKQWIPSAKNIQPYIFQVKQVLDQAAQDTLAQKPLENKYLDFYRLLVLSTAWQESCWRQFINTQGKLRYLLSYNQSSIGLMQINERVWRGLYRLESLGWNIRYNARAGSEILNYYLSKYALKKMDPANPLDLDTLSRVVYAMYNGGPGEFRKLLKRKETNSFYDSDKLFWEKYTMAKEGQFDKVSVCILGK
;
A
#
# COMPACT_ATOMS: atom_id res chain seq x y z
N MET A 1 -32.56 27.63 71.52
CA MET A 1 -32.36 26.65 70.45
C MET A 1 -30.88 26.31 70.41
N ASN A 2 -30.52 25.04 70.60
CA ASN A 2 -29.16 24.62 70.94
C ASN A 2 -28.24 24.71 69.69
N PRO A 3 -27.06 25.36 69.74
CA PRO A 3 -26.16 25.51 68.59
C PRO A 3 -25.74 24.17 67.95
N LYS A 4 -25.83 23.07 68.70
CA LYS A 4 -25.59 21.71 68.18
C LYS A 4 -26.64 21.25 67.15
N VAL A 5 -27.87 21.74 67.22
CA VAL A 5 -28.95 21.36 66.28
C VAL A 5 -28.77 22.05 64.93
N TRP A 6 -28.20 23.26 64.89
CA TRP A 6 -27.93 23.99 63.66
C TRP A 6 -26.75 23.40 62.87
N TYR A 7 -25.73 22.89 63.57
CA TYR A 7 -24.63 22.15 62.97
C TYR A 7 -25.06 20.81 62.36
N LEU A 8 -25.95 20.07 63.04
CA LEU A 8 -26.50 18.82 62.52
C LEU A 8 -27.40 19.04 61.30
N PHE A 9 -28.19 20.11 61.26
CA PHE A 9 -29.01 20.45 60.11
C PHE A 9 -28.19 20.91 58.90
N SER A 10 -27.11 21.67 59.13
CA SER A 10 -26.19 22.11 58.07
C SER A 10 -25.36 20.96 57.48
N LEU A 11 -24.99 19.96 58.30
CA LEU A 11 -24.31 18.75 57.83
C LEU A 11 -25.22 17.84 57.00
N LEU A 12 -26.52 17.77 57.34
CA LEU A 12 -27.49 16.94 56.61
C LEU A 12 -27.84 17.51 55.23
N VAL A 13 -27.86 18.86 55.09
CA VAL A 13 -28.10 19.53 53.79
C VAL A 13 -26.90 19.38 52.85
N PHE A 14 -25.67 19.30 53.37
CA PHE A 14 -24.47 19.04 52.55
C PHE A 14 -24.37 17.59 52.05
N LEU A 15 -24.98 16.63 52.77
CA LEU A 15 -25.01 15.20 52.40
C LEU A 15 -26.12 14.84 51.39
N LEU A 16 -27.04 15.75 51.10
CA LEU A 16 -28.14 15.56 50.14
C LEU A 16 -27.93 16.28 48.81
N ILE A 17 -26.79 16.95 48.61
CA ILE A 17 -26.39 17.44 47.29
C ILE A 17 -25.82 16.22 46.54
N PRO A 18 -26.46 15.70 45.49
CA PRO A 18 -25.83 14.67 44.67
C PRO A 18 -24.52 15.25 44.16
N ALA A 19 -23.41 14.65 44.59
CA ALA A 19 -22.10 14.93 44.03
C ALA A 19 -22.17 14.60 42.54
N SER A 20 -22.53 15.60 41.75
CA SER A 20 -22.41 15.56 40.31
C SER A 20 -20.91 15.52 40.09
N VAL A 21 -20.35 14.32 39.98
CA VAL A 21 -18.99 14.15 39.47
C VAL A 21 -19.09 14.65 38.03
N TRP A 22 -18.85 15.94 37.83
CA TRP A 22 -18.52 16.49 36.53
C TRP A 22 -17.19 15.83 36.17
N SER A 23 -17.28 14.66 35.54
CA SER A 23 -16.18 14.11 34.77
C SER A 23 -15.78 15.20 33.79
N ALA A 24 -14.58 15.77 33.97
CA ALA A 24 -14.06 16.68 32.96
C ALA A 24 -14.08 15.93 31.61
N PRO A 25 -14.56 16.55 30.53
CA PRO A 25 -14.54 15.93 29.22
C PRO A 25 -13.10 15.53 28.88
N GLU A 26 -12.90 14.28 28.49
CA GLU A 26 -11.60 13.80 28.06
C GLU A 26 -11.39 14.30 26.62
N ALA A 27 -10.27 15.01 26.39
CA ALA A 27 -9.98 15.59 25.09
C ALA A 27 -9.10 14.65 24.27
N VAL A 28 -9.64 14.17 23.14
CA VAL A 28 -8.89 13.39 22.15
C VAL A 28 -8.24 14.36 21.17
N ARG A 29 -6.97 14.08 20.82
CA ARG A 29 -6.14 14.97 20.00
C ARG A 29 -5.76 14.27 18.70
N PHE A 30 -6.26 14.77 17.58
CA PHE A 30 -5.92 14.26 16.25
C PHE A 30 -4.81 15.10 15.62
N PRO A 31 -3.75 14.49 15.09
CA PRO A 31 -2.68 15.25 14.45
C PRO A 31 -3.14 15.82 13.10
N LEU A 32 -2.86 17.10 12.88
CA LEU A 32 -2.93 17.74 11.56
C LEU A 32 -1.53 18.28 11.26
N THR A 33 -0.83 17.63 10.34
CA THR A 33 0.56 17.92 10.01
C THR A 33 0.65 18.52 8.61
N VAL A 34 1.20 19.73 8.52
CA VAL A 34 1.58 20.36 7.26
C VAL A 34 3.10 20.32 7.18
N ASP A 35 3.65 19.26 6.58
CA ASP A 35 5.10 19.14 6.38
C ASP A 35 5.63 20.20 5.40
N TYR A 36 6.95 20.41 5.40
CA TYR A 36 7.55 21.47 4.58
C TYR A 36 7.46 21.22 3.07
N ASN A 37 7.34 19.97 2.62
CA ASN A 37 7.13 19.68 1.20
C ASN A 37 5.70 20.05 0.79
N LEU A 38 4.70 19.68 1.60
CA LEU A 38 3.31 20.09 1.39
C LEU A 38 3.17 21.60 1.44
N LEU A 39 3.78 22.26 2.43
CA LEU A 39 3.78 23.72 2.57
C LEU A 39 4.36 24.40 1.31
N ARG A 40 5.50 23.90 0.82
CA ARG A 40 6.13 24.38 -0.41
C ARG A 40 5.21 24.21 -1.62
N SER A 41 4.60 23.05 -1.79
CA SER A 41 3.69 22.78 -2.91
C SER A 41 2.43 23.66 -2.85
N LEU A 42 1.88 23.91 -1.65
CA LEU A 42 0.77 24.83 -1.46
C LEU A 42 1.14 26.27 -1.84
N PHE A 43 2.33 26.75 -1.44
CA PHE A 43 2.85 28.05 -1.87
C PHE A 43 3.06 28.12 -3.39
N HIS A 44 3.49 27.03 -4.03
CA HIS A 44 3.59 26.96 -5.49
C HIS A 44 2.25 27.10 -6.18
N VAL A 45 1.23 26.39 -5.72
CA VAL A 45 -0.11 26.49 -6.31
C VAL A 45 -0.69 27.89 -6.12
N GLN A 46 -0.59 28.46 -4.91
CA GLN A 46 -1.22 29.73 -4.57
C GLN A 46 -0.47 30.94 -5.15
N ALA A 47 0.86 30.94 -5.12
CA ALA A 47 1.66 32.15 -5.26
C ALA A 47 2.86 32.02 -6.22
N PHE A 48 3.53 30.87 -6.29
CA PHE A 48 4.68 30.62 -7.18
C PHE A 48 4.30 29.79 -8.41
N ASN A 49 3.23 30.22 -9.09
CA ASN A 49 2.53 29.48 -10.15
C ASN A 49 2.96 29.85 -11.59
N LYS A 50 3.99 30.70 -11.77
CA LYS A 50 4.55 31.03 -13.08
C LYS A 50 5.63 30.03 -13.50
N PRO A 51 5.96 29.93 -14.80
CA PRO A 51 6.97 28.98 -15.30
C PRO A 51 8.28 29.02 -14.51
N GLY A 52 8.81 27.84 -14.19
CA GLY A 52 9.99 27.69 -13.32
C GLY A 52 9.69 27.81 -11.83
N GLY A 53 8.42 27.76 -11.41
CA GLY A 53 8.02 27.88 -10.01
C GLY A 53 8.29 29.27 -9.45
N LYS A 54 7.96 30.29 -10.25
CA LYS A 54 8.20 31.71 -9.92
C LYS A 54 6.92 32.38 -9.42
N ALA A 55 7.07 33.34 -8.52
CA ALA A 55 6.09 34.38 -8.29
C ALA A 55 6.57 35.66 -8.98
N ILE A 56 5.70 36.29 -9.77
CA ILE A 56 5.98 37.57 -10.43
C ILE A 56 5.06 38.61 -9.81
N ILE A 57 5.65 39.61 -9.16
CA ILE A 57 4.95 40.65 -8.42
C ILE A 57 5.21 41.98 -9.15
N GLY A 58 4.15 42.74 -9.46
CA GLY A 58 4.30 44.09 -10.01
C GLY A 58 4.35 44.21 -11.54
N SER A 59 4.16 43.16 -12.33
CA SER A 59 3.90 43.29 -13.77
C SER A 59 3.07 42.13 -14.33
N ALA A 60 1.75 42.33 -14.41
CA ALA A 60 0.85 41.44 -15.17
C ALA A 60 -0.10 42.20 -16.11
N THR A 61 -0.26 43.52 -15.97
CA THR A 61 -1.22 44.33 -16.74
C THR A 61 -0.60 45.48 -17.55
N GLY A 62 0.73 45.54 -17.70
CA GLY A 62 1.37 46.34 -18.75
C GLY A 62 1.59 47.84 -18.49
N GLU A 63 1.35 48.35 -17.28
CA GLU A 63 1.53 49.79 -16.99
C GLU A 63 2.70 50.14 -16.05
N GLY A 64 3.28 49.17 -15.35
CA GLY A 64 4.40 49.36 -14.41
C GLY A 64 5.78 49.10 -15.01
N CYS A 65 6.80 49.84 -14.57
CA CYS A 65 8.22 49.60 -14.92
C CYS A 65 8.99 48.87 -13.81
N ASN A 66 8.26 48.29 -12.85
CA ASN A 66 8.82 47.46 -11.79
C ASN A 66 8.61 46.00 -12.14
N ASP A 67 9.62 45.18 -11.88
CA ASP A 67 9.60 43.75 -12.13
C ASP A 67 10.26 43.05 -10.94
N ILE A 68 9.44 42.29 -10.19
CA ILE A 68 9.87 41.58 -9.00
C ILE A 68 9.61 40.10 -9.22
N GLU A 69 10.67 39.31 -9.17
CA GLU A 69 10.60 37.86 -9.29
C GLU A 69 11.05 37.22 -7.98
N LEU A 70 10.29 36.22 -7.52
CA LEU A 70 10.67 35.32 -6.43
C LEU A 70 10.66 33.89 -6.95
N TRP A 71 11.61 33.06 -6.52
CA TRP A 71 11.63 31.65 -6.91
C TRP A 71 12.38 30.77 -5.93
N ALA A 72 12.12 29.46 -6.05
CA ALA A 72 12.70 28.41 -5.22
C ALA A 72 12.54 28.69 -3.70
N PRO A 73 11.30 28.81 -3.19
CA PRO A 73 11.07 28.96 -1.76
C PRO A 73 11.43 27.68 -1.01
N GLU A 74 12.21 27.81 0.05
CA GLU A 74 12.61 26.74 0.97
C GLU A 74 12.11 27.04 2.38
N PHE A 75 11.58 26.01 3.04
CA PHE A 75 10.95 26.11 4.34
C PHE A 75 11.75 25.30 5.35
N SER A 76 11.98 25.88 6.52
CA SER A 76 12.65 25.20 7.64
C SER A 76 12.31 25.91 8.95
N PRO A 77 12.54 25.27 10.11
CA PRO A 77 12.36 25.94 11.38
C PRO A 77 13.49 26.95 11.65
N GLU A 78 13.17 28.00 12.40
CA GLU A 78 14.13 28.77 13.17
C GLU A 78 13.54 29.07 14.55
N LYS A 79 13.91 28.24 15.54
CA LYS A 79 13.24 28.19 16.86
C LYS A 79 11.74 27.92 16.69
N SER A 80 10.88 28.85 17.11
CA SER A 80 9.42 28.75 16.99
C SER A 80 8.85 29.45 15.74
N LEU A 81 9.71 29.98 14.87
CA LEU A 81 9.31 30.68 13.66
C LEU A 81 9.54 29.80 12.43
N LEU A 82 8.70 30.00 11.42
CA LEU A 82 8.90 29.44 10.09
C LEU A 82 9.92 30.32 9.36
N LYS A 83 11.03 29.72 8.94
CA LYS A 83 12.01 30.38 8.08
C LYS A 83 11.70 30.05 6.62
N ILE A 84 11.53 31.10 5.82
CA ILE A 84 11.41 31.01 4.38
C ILE A 84 12.66 31.64 3.77
N ASN A 85 13.39 30.85 2.99
CA ASN A 85 14.45 31.37 2.12
C ASN A 85 13.93 31.35 0.69
N THR A 86 14.01 32.48 -0.03
CA THR A 86 13.64 32.54 -1.44
C THR A 86 14.67 33.35 -2.20
N ASN A 87 14.94 32.95 -3.43
CA ASN A 87 15.66 33.84 -4.34
C ASN A 87 14.74 34.97 -4.77
N ILE A 88 15.35 36.14 -4.99
CA ILE A 88 14.64 37.36 -5.31
C ILE A 88 15.41 38.19 -6.33
N LYS A 89 14.67 38.77 -7.27
CA LYS A 89 15.14 39.80 -8.19
C LYS A 89 14.20 40.98 -8.18
N ILE A 90 14.75 42.17 -8.02
CA ILE A 90 13.99 43.43 -8.01
C ILE A 90 14.60 44.36 -9.05
N LYS A 91 13.82 44.67 -10.07
CA LYS A 91 14.11 45.74 -11.04
C LYS A 91 13.09 46.85 -10.85
N LEU A 92 13.56 48.07 -10.61
CA LEU A 92 12.71 49.24 -10.45
C LEU A 92 12.98 50.23 -11.58
N GLY A 93 11.91 50.77 -12.14
CA GLY A 93 12.00 51.71 -13.25
C GLY A 93 10.86 52.72 -13.27
N LEU A 94 11.04 53.77 -14.06
CA LEU A 94 10.03 54.80 -14.32
C LEU A 94 9.68 54.80 -15.81
N LYS A 95 8.38 54.93 -16.11
CA LYS A 95 7.92 55.07 -17.48
C LYS A 95 8.24 56.50 -17.94
N THR A 96 9.12 56.64 -18.92
CA THR A 96 9.54 57.91 -19.52
C THR A 96 9.51 57.78 -21.03
N PHE A 97 8.77 58.65 -21.71
CA PHE A 97 8.60 58.62 -23.18
C PHE A 97 8.21 57.24 -23.76
N GLY A 98 7.33 56.50 -23.06
CA GLY A 98 6.89 55.17 -23.47
C GLY A 98 7.92 54.04 -23.24
N LYS A 99 9.10 54.33 -22.69
CA LYS A 99 10.12 53.34 -22.32
C LYS A 99 10.27 53.25 -20.80
N CYS A 100 10.66 52.08 -20.30
CA CYS A 100 11.01 51.91 -18.89
C CYS A 100 12.49 52.25 -18.67
N LEU A 101 12.74 53.35 -17.95
CA LEU A 101 14.07 53.72 -17.51
C LEU A 101 14.31 53.09 -16.13
N GLN A 102 15.21 52.10 -16.07
CA GLN A 102 15.55 51.42 -14.82
C GLN A 102 16.49 52.27 -13.96
N PHE A 103 16.20 52.35 -12.67
CA PHE A 103 17.02 53.07 -11.68
C PHE A 103 17.54 52.18 -10.54
N ALA A 104 17.08 50.93 -10.46
CA ALA A 104 17.63 49.92 -9.55
C ALA A 104 17.48 48.52 -10.16
N ASP A 105 18.51 47.69 -10.03
CA ASP A 105 18.50 46.26 -10.35
C ASP A 105 19.27 45.55 -9.23
N TRP A 106 18.61 44.67 -8.50
CA TRP A 106 19.21 43.91 -7.41
C TRP A 106 18.71 42.47 -7.42
N GLU A 107 19.61 41.55 -7.12
CA GLU A 107 19.33 40.12 -7.09
C GLU A 107 20.12 39.47 -5.95
N GLY A 108 19.45 38.59 -5.22
CA GLY A 108 20.01 37.93 -4.05
C GLY A 108 19.00 36.95 -3.43
N THR A 109 19.14 36.72 -2.12
CA THR A 109 18.24 35.85 -1.36
C THR A 109 17.55 36.67 -0.27
N LEU A 110 16.26 36.44 -0.10
CA LEU A 110 15.45 36.99 0.97
C LEU A 110 15.17 35.88 1.99
N LYS A 111 15.58 36.12 3.24
CA LYS A 111 15.19 35.33 4.40
C LYS A 111 14.02 36.02 5.07
N ILE A 112 12.95 35.29 5.34
CA ILE A 112 11.77 35.77 6.06
C ILE A 112 11.55 34.85 7.26
N LEU A 113 11.35 35.44 8.43
CA LEU A 113 10.92 34.72 9.63
C LEU A 113 9.47 35.06 9.90
N GLN A 114 8.58 34.07 9.79
CA GLN A 114 7.15 34.23 10.01
C GLN A 114 6.70 33.52 11.28
N ARG A 115 5.80 34.16 12.03
CA ARG A 115 4.97 33.50 13.03
C ARG A 115 3.83 32.80 12.29
N VAL A 116 3.64 31.52 12.57
CA VAL A 116 2.51 30.73 12.06
C VAL A 116 1.42 30.68 13.12
N TRP A 117 0.17 30.92 12.74
CA TRP A 117 -0.96 30.91 13.66
C TRP A 117 -2.26 30.53 12.96
N VAL A 118 -3.27 30.11 13.72
CA VAL A 118 -4.58 29.76 13.19
C VAL A 118 -5.56 30.88 13.47
N ASP A 119 -6.19 31.40 12.42
CA ASP A 119 -7.37 32.25 12.58
C ASP A 119 -8.56 31.37 12.96
N LYS A 120 -8.98 31.47 14.23
CA LYS A 120 -10.05 30.62 14.78
C LYS A 120 -11.43 30.89 14.17
N ASN A 121 -11.63 32.05 13.55
CA ASN A 121 -12.90 32.40 12.90
C ASN A 121 -12.99 31.81 11.49
N THR A 122 -11.89 31.90 10.74
CA THR A 122 -11.85 31.43 9.33
C THR A 122 -11.28 30.02 9.17
N GLN A 123 -10.67 29.47 10.23
CA GLN A 123 -9.90 28.23 10.21
C GLN A 123 -8.76 28.25 9.17
N ASN A 124 -8.20 29.41 8.89
CA ASN A 124 -7.03 29.52 8.01
C ASN A 124 -5.74 29.46 8.82
N LEU A 125 -4.78 28.68 8.34
CA LEU A 125 -3.38 28.81 8.75
C LEU A 125 -2.81 30.08 8.11
N ARG A 126 -2.40 31.02 8.95
CA ARG A 126 -1.91 32.34 8.58
C ARG A 126 -0.45 32.49 8.93
N PHE A 127 0.19 33.39 8.20
CA PHE A 127 1.61 33.70 8.34
C PHE A 127 1.77 35.20 8.55
N THR A 128 2.60 35.58 9.50
CA THR A 128 2.89 36.99 9.78
C THR A 128 4.38 37.19 9.91
N THR A 129 4.94 38.04 9.04
CA THR A 129 6.36 38.34 9.04
C THR A 129 6.77 39.08 10.31
N ILE A 130 7.73 38.50 11.02
CA ILE A 130 8.34 39.08 12.22
C ILE A 130 9.63 39.82 11.85
N SER A 131 10.42 39.25 10.96
CA SER A 131 11.63 39.89 10.44
C SER A 131 11.95 39.40 9.03
N SER A 132 12.74 40.19 8.32
CA SER A 132 13.26 39.86 7.00
C SER A 132 14.70 40.33 6.87
N ASP A 133 15.55 39.51 6.27
CA ASP A 133 16.96 39.82 6.01
C ASP A 133 17.29 39.54 4.55
N VAL A 134 18.20 40.32 3.97
CA VAL A 134 18.65 40.15 2.58
C VAL A 134 20.11 39.72 2.51
N PHE A 135 20.39 38.82 1.58
CA PHE A 135 21.71 38.27 1.33
C PHE A 135 22.08 38.49 -0.13
N GLY A 136 23.36 38.75 -0.40
CA GLY A 136 23.89 38.85 -1.75
C GLY A 136 23.97 37.49 -2.43
N LYS A 137 24.35 37.47 -3.72
CA LYS A 137 24.56 36.22 -4.48
C LYS A 137 25.67 35.33 -3.90
N ASP A 138 26.57 35.91 -3.09
CA ASP A 138 27.64 35.20 -2.38
C ASP A 138 27.16 34.58 -1.05
N GLY A 139 25.87 34.71 -0.72
CA GLY A 139 25.27 34.19 0.51
C GLY A 139 25.59 35.01 1.76
N LYS A 140 26.26 36.16 1.64
CA LYS A 140 26.59 37.02 2.79
C LYS A 140 25.50 38.07 3.03
N PRO A 141 25.30 38.52 4.28
CA PRO A 141 24.37 39.62 4.57
C PRO A 141 24.66 40.84 3.68
N ALA A 142 23.62 41.34 3.02
CA ALA A 142 23.72 42.49 2.12
C ALA A 142 23.03 43.72 2.72
N LYS A 143 23.53 44.91 2.34
CA LYS A 143 22.82 46.17 2.57
C LYS A 143 22.25 46.62 1.24
N VAL A 144 20.93 46.70 1.15
CA VAL A 144 20.22 47.22 -0.03
C VAL A 144 19.87 48.69 0.17
N GLY A 145 19.79 49.45 -0.93
CA GLY A 145 19.36 50.85 -0.87
C GLY A 145 17.90 51.00 -0.45
N GLU A 146 17.54 52.17 0.11
CA GLU A 146 16.22 52.43 0.69
C GLU A 146 15.05 52.15 -0.27
N LYS A 147 15.22 52.42 -1.57
CA LYS A 147 14.18 52.14 -2.59
C LYS A 147 13.86 50.64 -2.70
N ILE A 148 14.89 49.78 -2.69
CA ILE A 148 14.72 48.32 -2.74
C ILE A 148 14.12 47.83 -1.43
N TRP A 149 14.63 48.34 -0.30
CA TRP A 149 14.10 47.99 1.02
C TRP A 149 12.62 48.37 1.20
N ASN A 150 12.21 49.52 0.67
CA ASN A 150 10.81 49.93 0.69
C ASN A 150 9.90 48.97 -0.11
N VAL A 151 10.35 48.48 -1.26
CA VAL A 151 9.62 47.48 -2.05
C VAL A 151 9.50 46.15 -1.29
N ILE A 152 10.57 45.72 -0.63
CA ILE A 152 10.53 44.54 0.24
C ILE A 152 9.47 44.72 1.33
N ARG A 153 9.48 45.85 2.04
CA ARG A 153 8.56 46.12 3.15
C ARG A 153 7.11 46.28 2.73
N THR A 154 6.84 46.99 1.63
CA THR A 154 5.47 47.43 1.26
C THR A 154 4.81 46.56 0.20
N THR A 155 5.57 45.70 -0.48
CA THR A 155 5.05 44.85 -1.57
C THR A 155 5.32 43.37 -1.30
N ILE A 156 6.57 43.00 -0.99
CA ILE A 156 6.94 41.59 -0.87
C ILE A 156 6.51 40.98 0.46
N ILE A 157 6.71 41.68 1.59
CA ILE A 157 6.25 41.20 2.90
C ILE A 157 4.73 41.00 2.92
N PRO A 158 3.89 41.97 2.49
CA PRO A 158 2.45 41.76 2.40
C PRO A 158 2.05 40.61 1.48
N PHE A 159 2.78 40.39 0.37
CA PHE A 159 2.54 39.24 -0.51
C PHE A 159 2.72 37.90 0.22
N PHE A 160 3.75 37.76 1.06
CA PHE A 160 3.94 36.54 1.86
C PHE A 160 2.94 36.41 3.01
N ASP A 161 2.51 37.51 3.61
CA ASP A 161 1.56 37.53 4.72
C ASP A 161 0.10 37.29 4.26
N ASP A 162 -0.22 37.53 2.99
CA ASP A 162 -1.54 37.26 2.38
C ASP A 162 -1.77 35.76 2.10
N ILE A 163 -0.70 34.98 1.92
CA ILE A 163 -0.77 33.53 1.72
C ILE A 163 -1.44 32.88 2.93
N SER A 164 -2.30 31.90 2.67
CA SER A 164 -3.01 31.19 3.74
C SER A 164 -3.48 29.83 3.30
N ILE A 165 -3.48 28.86 4.22
CA ILE A 165 -3.96 27.51 3.95
C ILE A 165 -5.32 27.33 4.62
N ASN A 166 -6.32 26.95 3.83
CA ASN A 166 -7.67 26.70 4.33
C ASN A 166 -7.75 25.35 5.06
N LEU A 167 -7.72 25.37 6.40
CA LEU A 167 -7.85 24.17 7.21
C LEU A 167 -9.31 23.74 7.42
N SER A 168 -10.30 24.55 7.05
CA SER A 168 -11.71 24.13 7.13
C SER A 168 -12.01 22.94 6.21
N PHE A 169 -11.31 22.84 5.07
CA PHE A 169 -11.48 21.72 4.15
C PHE A 169 -11.12 20.36 4.79
N PRO A 170 -9.89 20.11 5.28
CA PRO A 170 -9.56 18.85 5.95
C PRO A 170 -10.38 18.59 7.21
N VAL A 171 -10.78 19.64 7.95
CA VAL A 171 -11.66 19.49 9.11
C VAL A 171 -13.05 19.01 8.71
N ASN A 172 -13.64 19.57 7.65
CA ASN A 172 -14.95 19.15 7.16
C ASN A 172 -14.90 17.75 6.55
N GLU A 173 -13.83 17.41 5.83
CA GLU A 173 -13.63 16.05 5.32
C GLU A 173 -13.54 15.03 6.44
N LEU A 174 -12.86 15.36 7.54
CA LEU A 174 -12.81 14.50 8.72
C LEU A 174 -14.20 14.24 9.30
N LYS A 175 -15.05 15.28 9.38
CA LYS A 175 -16.44 15.15 9.84
C LYS A 175 -17.30 14.27 8.93
N ASN A 176 -16.97 14.20 7.64
CA ASN A 176 -17.69 13.38 6.67
C ASN A 176 -17.19 11.93 6.63
N VAL A 177 -15.88 11.72 6.83
CA VAL A 177 -15.23 10.40 6.72
C VAL A 177 -15.42 9.57 7.98
N LEU A 178 -15.14 10.14 9.17
CA LEU A 178 -15.11 9.34 10.41
C LEU A 178 -16.44 8.66 10.74
N PRO A 179 -17.63 9.28 10.54
CA PRO A 179 -18.91 8.61 10.78
C PRO A 179 -19.14 7.37 9.91
N LEU A 180 -18.49 7.28 8.74
CA LEU A 180 -18.57 6.11 7.84
C LEU A 180 -17.69 4.96 8.33
N LEU A 181 -16.75 5.20 9.25
CA LEU A 181 -15.76 4.24 9.73
C LEU A 181 -16.09 3.68 11.13
N VAL A 182 -17.35 3.85 11.57
CA VAL A 182 -17.87 3.30 12.83
C VAL A 182 -19.21 2.63 12.60
N SER A 183 -19.56 1.71 13.51
CA SER A 183 -20.86 1.04 13.50
C SER A 183 -22.01 2.05 13.52
N SER A 184 -23.16 1.66 12.95
CA SER A 184 -24.37 2.50 12.96
C SER A 184 -24.86 2.87 14.35
N GLU A 185 -24.55 2.04 15.35
CA GLU A 185 -24.90 2.23 16.76
C GLU A 185 -24.08 3.36 17.40
N THR A 186 -22.78 3.45 17.09
CA THR A 186 -21.89 4.47 17.66
C THR A 186 -21.89 5.77 16.86
N ARG A 187 -22.32 5.73 15.59
CA ARG A 187 -22.29 6.88 14.68
C ARG A 187 -22.89 8.18 15.27
N PRO A 188 -24.10 8.20 15.88
CA PRO A 188 -24.66 9.44 16.42
C PRO A 188 -23.84 10.03 17.55
N ARG A 189 -23.22 9.17 18.38
CA ARG A 189 -22.33 9.61 19.46
C ARG A 189 -21.07 10.26 18.88
N LEU A 190 -20.45 9.62 17.90
CA LEU A 190 -19.27 10.16 17.23
C LEU A 190 -19.59 11.51 16.58
N GLU A 191 -20.70 11.63 15.85
CA GLU A 191 -21.14 12.90 15.23
C GLU A 191 -21.27 14.03 16.26
N ASN A 192 -21.82 13.75 17.44
CA ASN A 192 -21.88 14.72 18.53
C ASN A 192 -20.49 15.16 19.00
N TRP A 193 -19.54 14.23 19.13
CA TRP A 193 -18.15 14.58 19.48
C TRP A 193 -17.48 15.40 18.39
N LEU A 194 -17.68 15.07 17.12
CA LEU A 194 -17.13 15.80 15.97
C LEU A 194 -17.61 17.27 15.92
N ASN A 195 -18.78 17.58 16.50
CA ASN A 195 -19.27 18.95 16.62
C ASN A 195 -18.45 19.81 17.61
N SER A 196 -17.70 19.17 18.52
CA SER A 196 -16.81 19.85 19.46
C SER A 196 -15.43 20.19 18.88
N PHE A 197 -15.14 19.82 17.62
CA PHE A 197 -13.83 20.00 17.01
C PHE A 197 -13.32 21.44 17.10
N ARG A 198 -12.12 21.58 17.65
CA ARG A 198 -11.38 22.85 17.73
C ARG A 198 -9.94 22.65 17.30
N LEU A 199 -9.44 23.56 16.47
CA LEU A 199 -8.02 23.61 16.13
C LEU A 199 -7.23 24.18 17.30
N SER A 200 -6.11 23.53 17.63
CA SER A 200 -5.08 24.09 18.51
C SER A 200 -4.36 25.26 17.83
N ASP A 201 -3.53 25.96 18.59
CA ASP A 201 -2.55 26.87 17.99
C ASP A 201 -1.51 26.07 17.18
N ALA A 202 -0.93 26.72 16.17
CA ALA A 202 0.09 26.11 15.31
C ALA A 202 1.46 26.12 15.97
N ARG A 203 2.21 25.03 15.81
CA ARG A 203 3.60 24.89 16.27
C ARG A 203 4.52 24.59 15.11
N VAL A 204 5.59 25.35 14.97
CA VAL A 204 6.68 25.03 14.04
C VAL A 204 7.60 24.01 14.70
N ASP A 205 7.83 22.89 14.02
CA ASP A 205 8.67 21.78 14.47
C ASP A 205 9.83 21.54 13.48
N ASN A 206 10.67 20.55 13.72
CA ASN A 206 11.88 20.32 12.91
C ASN A 206 11.61 20.01 11.44
N ASP A 207 10.48 19.38 11.14
CA ASP A 207 10.12 18.82 9.83
C ASP A 207 8.77 19.31 9.29
N ALA A 208 7.98 20.00 10.11
CA ALA A 208 6.61 20.38 9.77
C ALA A 208 6.06 21.54 10.60
N VAL A 209 4.98 22.14 10.13
CA VAL A 209 4.04 22.89 10.97
C VAL A 209 2.99 21.89 11.50
N ARG A 210 2.88 21.79 12.81
CA ARG A 210 1.98 20.85 13.49
C ARG A 210 0.84 21.56 14.20
N LEU A 211 -0.35 20.98 14.06
CA LEU A 211 -1.57 21.38 14.72
C LEU A 211 -2.27 20.14 15.29
N GLU A 212 -3.15 20.35 16.26
CA GLU A 212 -4.01 19.32 16.82
C GLU A 212 -5.48 19.71 16.60
N LEU A 213 -6.30 18.74 16.20
CA LEU A 213 -7.76 18.83 16.29
C LEU A 213 -8.18 18.22 17.62
N LEU A 214 -8.71 19.07 18.49
CA LEU A 214 -9.20 18.71 19.80
C LEU A 214 -10.67 18.32 19.69
N MET A 215 -11.02 17.16 20.23
CA MET A 215 -12.38 16.65 20.32
C MET A 215 -12.71 16.33 21.77
N GLU A 216 -13.77 16.93 22.27
CA GLU A 216 -14.30 16.63 23.59
C GLU A 216 -15.09 15.33 23.52
N THR A 217 -14.75 14.40 24.40
CA THR A 217 -15.39 13.09 24.48
C THR A 217 -15.95 12.84 25.87
N GLU A 218 -17.01 12.04 25.90
CA GLU A 218 -17.51 11.46 27.14
C GLU A 218 -16.72 10.18 27.44
N PRO A 219 -16.48 9.84 28.72
CA PRO A 219 -15.79 8.61 29.08
C PRO A 219 -16.46 7.39 28.45
N LEU A 220 -15.70 6.64 27.65
CA LEU A 220 -16.19 5.40 27.07
C LEU A 220 -16.33 4.33 28.16
N PRO A 221 -17.42 3.53 28.15
CA PRO A 221 -17.51 2.39 29.04
C PRO A 221 -16.36 1.43 28.73
N LYS A 222 -15.71 0.91 29.77
CA LYS A 222 -14.68 -0.12 29.61
C LYS A 222 -15.35 -1.41 29.13
N GLN A 223 -15.44 -1.56 27.82
CA GLN A 223 -15.94 -2.77 27.20
C GLN A 223 -14.77 -3.75 27.04
N LYS A 224 -14.87 -4.91 27.70
CA LYS A 224 -13.98 -6.02 27.37
C LYS A 224 -14.37 -6.53 26.00
N GLU A 225 -13.38 -6.68 25.15
CA GLU A 225 -13.54 -7.37 23.89
C GLU A 225 -14.10 -8.76 24.15
N ALA A 226 -15.25 -9.07 23.53
CA ALA A 226 -15.86 -10.39 23.69
C ALA A 226 -14.89 -11.44 23.15
N ALA A 227 -14.82 -12.59 23.82
CA ALA A 227 -14.02 -13.70 23.31
C ALA A 227 -14.45 -14.00 21.87
N PRO A 228 -13.51 -14.11 20.92
CA PRO A 228 -13.85 -14.34 19.53
C PRO A 228 -14.64 -15.63 19.41
N LYS A 229 -15.87 -15.53 18.90
CA LYS A 229 -16.67 -16.68 18.51
C LYS A 229 -16.29 -17.04 17.08
N PRO A 230 -16.03 -18.32 16.75
CA PRO A 230 -15.83 -18.74 15.37
C PRO A 230 -17.03 -18.30 14.51
N LEU A 231 -16.73 -17.67 13.39
CA LEU A 231 -17.72 -17.22 12.43
C LEU A 231 -18.36 -18.44 11.72
N SER A 232 -19.66 -18.35 11.45
CA SER A 232 -20.36 -19.27 10.56
C SER A 232 -19.90 -19.11 9.11
N PRO A 233 -20.12 -20.09 8.21
CA PRO A 233 -19.71 -19.98 6.82
C PRO A 233 -20.24 -18.75 6.09
N GLN A 234 -21.47 -18.30 6.40
CA GLN A 234 -22.06 -17.10 5.82
C GLN A 234 -21.38 -15.82 6.34
N GLU A 235 -21.02 -15.78 7.63
CA GLU A 235 -20.27 -14.67 8.22
C GLU A 235 -18.84 -14.61 7.66
N VAL A 236 -18.20 -15.75 7.40
CA VAL A 236 -16.88 -15.81 6.74
C VAL A 236 -16.93 -15.23 5.33
N GLU A 237 -17.97 -15.54 4.54
CA GLU A 237 -18.14 -14.98 3.19
C GLU A 237 -18.33 -13.45 3.22
N LEU A 238 -19.19 -12.95 4.11
CA LEU A 238 -19.41 -11.51 4.28
C LEU A 238 -18.12 -10.80 4.75
N PHE A 239 -17.44 -11.37 5.74
CA PHE A 239 -16.16 -10.86 6.22
C PHE A 239 -15.12 -10.83 5.09
N SER A 240 -15.05 -11.89 4.28
CA SER A 240 -14.10 -11.99 3.16
C SER A 240 -14.33 -10.87 2.14
N ARG A 241 -15.58 -10.54 1.82
CA ARG A 241 -15.90 -9.40 0.92
C ARG A 241 -15.49 -8.04 1.48
N SER A 242 -15.69 -7.83 2.78
CA SER A 242 -15.22 -6.63 3.46
C SER A 242 -13.68 -6.54 3.42
N TRP A 243 -13.00 -7.66 3.66
CA TRP A 243 -11.55 -7.74 3.57
C TRP A 243 -11.03 -7.53 2.13
N GLU A 244 -11.71 -8.07 1.12
CA GLU A 244 -11.39 -7.87 -0.30
C GLU A 244 -11.51 -6.40 -0.72
N THR A 245 -12.50 -5.69 -0.18
CA THR A 245 -12.66 -4.25 -0.36
C THR A 245 -11.48 -3.49 0.26
N TRP A 246 -11.08 -3.88 1.48
CA TRP A 246 -9.89 -3.36 2.14
C TRP A 246 -8.60 -3.63 1.35
N ASP A 247 -8.38 -4.86 0.87
CA ASP A 247 -7.21 -5.19 0.03
C ASP A 247 -7.19 -4.37 -1.27
N SER A 248 -8.36 -4.13 -1.88
CA SER A 248 -8.45 -3.28 -3.07
C SER A 248 -8.14 -1.82 -2.77
N PHE A 249 -8.53 -1.32 -1.60
CA PHE A 249 -8.12 0.01 -1.14
C PHE A 249 -6.62 0.09 -0.82
N LEU A 250 -6.02 -0.95 -0.24
CA LEU A 250 -4.57 -1.05 -0.05
C LEU A 250 -3.83 -0.98 -1.38
N VAL A 251 -4.26 -1.76 -2.39
CA VAL A 251 -3.70 -1.69 -3.74
C VAL A 251 -3.87 -0.30 -4.34
N TYR A 252 -5.05 0.32 -4.19
CA TYR A 252 -5.31 1.67 -4.68
C TYR A 252 -4.37 2.73 -4.06
N GLN A 253 -4.07 2.62 -2.76
CA GLN A 253 -3.08 3.47 -2.11
C GLN A 253 -1.69 3.29 -2.71
N ILE A 254 -1.27 2.04 -2.96
CA ILE A 254 0.02 1.74 -3.59
C ILE A 254 0.07 2.30 -5.02
N GLU A 255 -1.00 2.15 -5.79
CA GLU A 255 -1.11 2.65 -7.17
C GLU A 255 -1.12 4.18 -7.27
N SER A 256 -1.49 4.89 -6.19
CA SER A 256 -1.36 6.36 -6.16
C SER A 256 0.09 6.84 -6.31
N LEU A 257 1.07 5.95 -6.11
CA LEU A 257 2.50 6.21 -6.30
C LEU A 257 3.01 5.88 -7.71
N LEU A 258 2.14 5.49 -8.65
CA LEU A 258 2.54 5.21 -10.03
C LEU A 258 3.24 6.44 -10.66
N GLY A 259 4.42 6.20 -11.24
CA GLY A 259 5.25 7.23 -11.85
C GLY A 259 6.13 8.02 -10.88
N GLN A 260 6.04 7.76 -9.57
CA GLN A 260 6.90 8.40 -8.57
C GLN A 260 8.28 7.71 -8.49
N PRO A 261 9.36 8.45 -8.20
CA PRO A 261 10.72 7.91 -8.12
C PRO A 261 10.96 7.21 -6.76
N LEU A 262 10.40 6.01 -6.60
CA LEU A 262 10.56 5.21 -5.38
C LEU A 262 11.98 4.64 -5.27
N THR A 263 12.54 4.66 -4.07
CA THR A 263 13.77 3.94 -3.74
C THR A 263 13.53 2.42 -3.68
N GLU A 264 14.59 1.63 -3.80
CA GLU A 264 14.46 0.16 -3.67
C GLU A 264 13.92 -0.27 -2.29
N THR A 265 14.21 0.51 -1.24
CA THR A 265 13.72 0.24 0.12
C THR A 265 12.22 0.49 0.21
N GLU A 266 11.75 1.64 -0.29
CA GLU A 266 10.31 1.96 -0.32
C GLU A 266 9.51 0.94 -1.14
N GLN A 267 10.04 0.52 -2.30
CA GLN A 267 9.43 -0.55 -3.11
C GLN A 267 9.33 -1.88 -2.31
N GLY A 268 10.37 -2.22 -1.55
CA GLY A 268 10.36 -3.39 -0.67
C GLY A 268 9.36 -3.27 0.49
N ASP A 269 9.25 -2.10 1.11
CA ASP A 269 8.32 -1.84 2.21
C ASP A 269 6.85 -1.91 1.74
N LEU A 270 6.56 -1.40 0.53
CA LEU A 270 5.24 -1.50 -0.10
C LEU A 270 4.86 -2.97 -0.33
N MET A 271 5.78 -3.76 -0.90
CA MET A 271 5.54 -5.17 -1.16
C MET A 271 5.43 -6.00 0.13
N GLU A 272 6.26 -5.71 1.15
CA GLU A 272 6.21 -6.42 2.44
C GLU A 272 4.86 -6.18 3.10
N THR A 273 4.41 -4.93 3.07
CA THR A 273 3.10 -4.54 3.63
C THR A 273 1.95 -5.23 2.90
N LEU A 274 1.97 -5.31 1.56
CA LEU A 274 0.96 -6.01 0.77
C LEU A 274 0.94 -7.52 1.09
N LEU A 275 2.10 -8.16 1.05
CA LEU A 275 2.23 -9.59 1.28
C LEU A 275 1.87 -9.99 2.72
N ASP A 276 2.36 -9.25 3.72
CA ASP A 276 2.04 -9.51 5.13
C ASP A 276 0.53 -9.40 5.39
N THR A 277 -0.15 -8.42 4.77
CA THR A 277 -1.60 -8.21 4.90
C THR A 277 -2.37 -9.40 4.34
N ARG A 278 -2.05 -9.80 3.11
CA ARG A 278 -2.72 -10.92 2.43
C ARG A 278 -2.45 -12.26 3.10
N GLN A 279 -1.19 -12.53 3.47
CA GLN A 279 -0.83 -13.76 4.18
C GLN A 279 -1.44 -13.80 5.59
N GLY A 280 -1.52 -12.65 6.26
CA GLY A 280 -2.23 -12.51 7.54
C GLY A 280 -3.68 -12.95 7.44
N PHE A 281 -4.38 -12.53 6.39
CA PHE A 281 -5.78 -12.93 6.14
C PHE A 281 -5.91 -14.43 5.84
N ILE A 282 -5.08 -14.97 4.93
CA ILE A 282 -5.10 -16.40 4.59
C ILE A 282 -4.85 -17.28 5.83
N ARG A 283 -3.90 -16.88 6.67
CA ARG A 283 -3.63 -17.57 7.94
C ARG A 283 -4.83 -17.51 8.88
N SER A 284 -5.42 -16.33 9.07
CA SER A 284 -6.60 -16.19 9.94
C SER A 284 -7.82 -16.96 9.43
N LEU A 285 -7.99 -17.04 8.11
CA LEU A 285 -9.00 -17.88 7.47
C LEU A 285 -8.76 -19.37 7.75
N GLY A 286 -7.52 -19.86 7.59
CA GLY A 286 -7.17 -21.26 7.82
C GLY A 286 -7.21 -21.70 9.29
N GLU A 287 -6.87 -20.80 10.22
CA GLU A 287 -6.87 -21.05 11.66
C GLU A 287 -8.24 -20.85 12.32
N ASN A 288 -9.27 -20.44 11.55
CA ASN A 288 -10.58 -20.01 12.06
C ASN A 288 -10.47 -18.91 13.14
N THR A 289 -9.51 -18.01 12.96
CA THR A 289 -9.26 -16.86 13.86
C THR A 289 -9.71 -15.54 13.24
N LEU A 290 -10.56 -15.59 12.20
CA LEU A 290 -11.26 -14.41 11.71
C LEU A 290 -12.06 -13.80 12.85
N GLY A 291 -11.65 -12.60 13.25
CA GLY A 291 -12.29 -11.84 14.31
C GLY A 291 -12.65 -10.44 13.82
N ASN A 292 -13.57 -9.81 14.53
CA ASN A 292 -14.13 -8.49 14.18
C ASN A 292 -13.09 -7.38 14.00
N ASN A 293 -11.87 -7.57 14.50
CA ASN A 293 -10.82 -6.56 14.47
C ASN A 293 -9.78 -6.75 13.37
N LEU A 294 -9.76 -7.87 12.64
CA LEU A 294 -8.65 -8.16 11.75
C LEU A 294 -8.44 -7.07 10.69
N ILE A 295 -9.51 -6.58 10.06
CA ILE A 295 -9.44 -5.47 9.08
C ILE A 295 -8.94 -4.18 9.76
N ARG A 296 -9.44 -3.88 10.96
CA ARG A 296 -9.03 -2.71 11.76
C ARG A 296 -7.54 -2.74 12.11
N GLU A 297 -7.07 -3.85 12.66
CA GLU A 297 -5.67 -4.06 13.04
C GLU A 297 -4.75 -4.00 11.81
N GLN A 298 -5.17 -4.61 10.69
CA GLN A 298 -4.44 -4.51 9.44
C GLN A 298 -4.40 -3.08 8.90
N PHE A 299 -5.51 -2.34 8.95
CA PHE A 299 -5.53 -0.92 8.58
C PHE A 299 -4.50 -0.13 9.38
N VAL A 300 -4.55 -0.24 10.71
CA VAL A 300 -3.64 0.52 11.59
C VAL A 300 -2.18 0.14 11.31
N GLY A 301 -1.89 -1.17 11.24
CA GLY A 301 -0.53 -1.67 11.01
C GLY A 301 0.03 -1.30 9.63
N THR A 302 -0.80 -1.35 8.58
CA THR A 302 -0.39 -0.96 7.22
C THR A 302 -0.22 0.55 7.10
N TRP A 303 -1.15 1.35 7.65
CA TRP A 303 -1.06 2.81 7.61
C TRP A 303 0.24 3.32 8.24
N GLN A 304 0.64 2.77 9.39
CA GLN A 304 1.89 3.14 10.06
C GLN A 304 3.14 2.89 9.19
N ARG A 305 3.10 1.92 8.26
CA ARG A 305 4.19 1.64 7.32
C ARG A 305 4.11 2.52 6.07
N LEU A 306 2.90 2.77 5.55
CA LEU A 306 2.70 3.46 4.27
C LEU A 306 2.68 4.98 4.36
N ALA A 307 2.24 5.56 5.48
CA ALA A 307 1.97 6.99 5.59
C ALA A 307 3.18 7.86 5.20
N THR A 308 4.39 7.47 5.61
CA THR A 308 5.62 8.22 5.32
C THR A 308 5.95 8.22 3.82
N ILE A 309 5.81 7.07 3.15
CA ILE A 309 6.08 6.93 1.71
C ILE A 309 5.04 7.78 0.94
N LEU A 310 3.76 7.62 1.26
CA LEU A 310 2.69 8.37 0.62
C LEU A 310 2.87 9.89 0.79
N ARG A 311 3.18 10.37 2.01
CA ARG A 311 3.44 11.80 2.24
C ARG A 311 4.62 12.30 1.44
N THR A 312 5.71 11.54 1.39
CA THR A 312 6.93 11.94 0.68
C THR A 312 6.66 12.17 -0.81
N HIS A 313 5.87 11.31 -1.44
CA HIS A 313 5.70 11.34 -2.90
C HIS A 313 4.46 12.09 -3.37
N LEU A 314 3.33 12.03 -2.65
CA LEU A 314 2.07 12.62 -3.12
C LEU A 314 2.01 14.15 -2.98
N VAL A 315 2.75 14.75 -2.05
CA VAL A 315 2.68 16.20 -1.77
C VAL A 315 3.83 17.00 -2.36
N THR A 316 4.81 16.33 -2.97
CA THR A 316 6.05 16.99 -3.46
C THR A 316 5.83 17.75 -4.76
N GLN A 317 4.83 17.36 -5.57
CA GLN A 317 4.50 18.08 -6.78
C GLN A 317 3.32 19.04 -6.55
N PRO A 318 3.37 20.28 -7.06
CA PRO A 318 2.24 21.19 -7.03
C PRO A 318 1.03 20.56 -7.75
N SER A 319 -0.09 20.43 -7.04
CA SER A 319 -1.34 19.86 -7.57
C SER A 319 -2.55 20.55 -6.96
N THR A 320 -3.67 20.57 -7.67
CA THR A 320 -4.95 21.04 -7.13
C THR A 320 -5.49 20.13 -6.02
N SER A 321 -4.93 18.93 -5.85
CA SER A 321 -5.38 17.94 -4.87
C SER A 321 -4.62 17.95 -3.55
N LEU A 322 -3.68 18.87 -3.34
CA LEU A 322 -2.88 18.93 -2.10
C LEU A 322 -3.74 19.03 -0.82
N LEU A 323 -4.86 19.77 -0.87
CA LEU A 323 -5.80 19.81 0.25
C LEU A 323 -6.58 18.50 0.43
N LYS A 324 -6.86 17.76 -0.64
CA LYS A 324 -7.44 16.42 -0.56
C LYS A 324 -6.45 15.43 0.07
N TYR A 325 -5.18 15.48 -0.33
CA TYR A 325 -4.13 14.66 0.29
C TYR A 325 -3.94 14.97 1.76
N LEU A 326 -3.90 16.26 2.14
CA LEU A 326 -3.90 16.66 3.55
C LEU A 326 -5.10 16.06 4.30
N SER A 327 -6.29 16.12 3.71
CA SER A 327 -7.52 15.54 4.29
C SER A 327 -7.42 14.02 4.44
N PHE A 328 -6.90 13.33 3.42
CA PHE A 328 -6.66 11.88 3.44
C PHE A 328 -5.71 11.48 4.59
N PHE A 329 -4.58 12.18 4.71
CA PHE A 329 -3.61 11.93 5.77
C PHE A 329 -4.20 12.21 7.15
N THR A 330 -4.93 13.32 7.32
CA THR A 330 -5.57 13.67 8.58
C THR A 330 -6.66 12.65 8.96
N ALA A 331 -7.49 12.21 8.02
CA ALA A 331 -8.53 11.22 8.28
C ALA A 331 -7.96 9.85 8.67
N SER A 332 -6.92 9.40 7.97
CA SER A 332 -6.27 8.12 8.24
C SER A 332 -5.51 8.13 9.58
N ASP A 333 -4.80 9.23 9.91
CA ASP A 333 -4.18 9.40 11.23
C ASP A 333 -5.21 9.49 12.35
N ALA A 334 -6.36 10.11 12.08
CA ALA A 334 -7.44 10.20 13.04
C ALA A 334 -8.03 8.83 13.34
N LEU A 335 -8.18 7.96 12.34
CA LEU A 335 -8.63 6.58 12.54
C LEU A 335 -7.66 5.80 13.45
N VAL A 336 -6.35 5.92 13.25
CA VAL A 336 -5.33 5.32 14.15
C VAL A 336 -5.39 5.91 15.56
N THR A 337 -5.76 7.18 15.69
CA THR A 337 -5.92 7.82 17.01
C THR A 337 -7.19 7.34 17.71
N LEU A 338 -8.30 7.23 16.99
CA LEU A 338 -9.57 6.71 17.49
C LEU A 338 -9.45 5.25 17.96
N ASP A 339 -8.68 4.43 17.25
CA ASP A 339 -8.43 3.03 17.61
C ASP A 339 -7.88 2.88 19.04
N LYS A 340 -7.09 3.85 19.51
CA LYS A 340 -6.52 3.87 20.87
C LYS A 340 -7.57 4.10 21.97
N LEU A 341 -8.75 4.61 21.63
CA LEU A 341 -9.86 4.78 22.58
C LEU A 341 -10.52 3.44 22.96
N GLY A 342 -10.18 2.38 22.22
CA GLY A 342 -10.57 1.01 22.52
C GLY A 342 -11.85 0.56 21.80
N PRO A 343 -12.25 -0.70 22.01
CA PRO A 343 -13.29 -1.36 21.24
C PRO A 343 -14.69 -0.75 21.41
N ALA A 344 -14.91 0.04 22.47
CA ALA A 344 -16.19 0.69 22.76
C ALA A 344 -16.63 1.70 21.69
N LEU A 345 -15.70 2.19 20.85
CA LEU A 345 -16.05 3.05 19.72
C LEU A 345 -16.65 2.26 18.54
N GLY A 346 -16.43 0.95 18.47
CA GLY A 346 -16.95 0.12 17.39
C GLY A 346 -16.46 0.56 16.01
N ILE A 347 -15.16 0.79 15.86
CA ILE A 347 -14.56 1.09 14.55
C ILE A 347 -14.88 -0.03 13.58
N ASP A 348 -15.51 0.33 12.47
CA ASP A 348 -15.95 -0.57 11.42
C ASP A 348 -15.51 0.02 10.08
N ILE A 349 -14.53 -0.62 9.45
CA ILE A 349 -13.94 -0.15 8.20
C ILE A 349 -14.87 -0.56 7.05
N SER A 350 -15.92 0.23 6.86
CA SER A 350 -16.94 0.02 5.83
C SER A 350 -16.43 0.32 4.41
N ARG A 351 -17.11 -0.25 3.42
CA ARG A 351 -16.84 0.05 2.02
C ARG A 351 -17.01 1.54 1.72
N GLU A 352 -18.08 2.16 2.22
CA GLU A 352 -18.39 3.58 2.00
C GLU A 352 -17.28 4.47 2.55
N GLY A 353 -16.77 4.15 3.74
CA GLY A 353 -15.63 4.86 4.35
C GLY A 353 -14.35 4.72 3.52
N LEU A 354 -14.04 3.50 3.05
CA LEU A 354 -12.88 3.25 2.19
C LEU A 354 -12.97 3.97 0.83
N VAL A 355 -14.15 3.98 0.20
CA VAL A 355 -14.38 4.72 -1.04
C VAL A 355 -14.20 6.22 -0.81
N ARG A 356 -14.71 6.77 0.30
CA ARG A 356 -14.51 8.19 0.62
C ARG A 356 -13.04 8.53 0.82
N LEU A 357 -12.28 7.69 1.51
CA LEU A 357 -10.83 7.86 1.63
C LEU A 357 -10.13 7.77 0.27
N ALA A 358 -10.52 6.84 -0.60
CA ALA A 358 -9.97 6.68 -1.95
C ALA A 358 -10.25 7.91 -2.84
N GLN A 359 -11.40 8.56 -2.68
CA GLN A 359 -11.72 9.82 -3.38
C GLN A 359 -10.78 10.96 -3.00
N LEU A 360 -10.35 11.03 -1.73
CA LEU A 360 -9.38 12.04 -1.27
C LEU A 360 -7.97 11.79 -1.81
N LEU A 361 -7.66 10.55 -2.19
CA LEU A 361 -6.44 10.17 -2.90
C LEU A 361 -6.54 10.34 -4.43
N SER A 362 -7.72 10.64 -4.98
CA SER A 362 -7.92 10.72 -6.42
C SER A 362 -7.96 12.15 -6.94
N ASP A 363 -7.26 12.35 -8.05
CA ASP A 363 -7.40 13.53 -8.91
C ASP A 363 -8.53 13.35 -9.93
N LYS A 364 -9.10 12.14 -10.05
CA LYS A 364 -10.16 11.83 -11.01
C LYS A 364 -11.53 12.25 -10.47
N GLN A 365 -12.43 12.57 -11.40
CA GLN A 365 -13.83 12.90 -11.10
C GLN A 365 -14.70 11.65 -10.85
N ALA A 366 -14.32 10.51 -11.42
CA ALA A 366 -15.04 9.25 -11.22
C ALA A 366 -14.75 8.67 -9.83
N GLU A 367 -15.80 8.18 -9.18
CA GLU A 367 -15.69 7.52 -7.88
C GLU A 367 -14.86 6.21 -7.99
N PRO A 368 -13.90 5.97 -7.09
CA PRO A 368 -13.16 4.71 -7.05
C PRO A 368 -14.09 3.53 -6.73
N LEU A 369 -14.15 2.55 -7.63
CA LEU A 369 -15.03 1.38 -7.47
C LEU A 369 -14.50 0.37 -6.45
N LEU A 370 -13.18 0.35 -6.20
CA LEU A 370 -12.48 -0.61 -5.33
C LEU A 370 -12.84 -2.07 -5.66
N GLU A 371 -12.91 -2.40 -6.95
CA GLU A 371 -13.25 -3.76 -7.42
C GLU A 371 -12.16 -4.77 -7.08
N TYR A 372 -12.58 -5.94 -6.56
CA TYR A 372 -11.68 -7.05 -6.30
C TYR A 372 -11.37 -7.83 -7.58
N SER A 373 -10.53 -7.25 -8.44
CA SER A 373 -10.09 -7.88 -9.70
C SER A 373 -8.89 -8.80 -9.51
N TYR A 374 -8.86 -9.90 -10.27
CA TYR A 374 -7.70 -10.80 -10.44
C TYR A 374 -6.91 -10.53 -11.72
N GLY A 375 -7.35 -9.56 -12.54
CA GLY A 375 -6.63 -9.16 -13.75
C GLY A 375 -5.22 -8.67 -13.42
N VAL A 376 -4.26 -8.95 -14.31
CA VAL A 376 -2.89 -8.48 -14.14
C VAL A 376 -2.84 -6.97 -14.33
N ASP A 377 -2.30 -6.25 -13.35
CA ASP A 377 -2.02 -4.82 -13.43
C ASP A 377 -0.53 -4.58 -13.77
N PRO A 378 -0.21 -4.12 -14.99
CA PRO A 378 1.17 -3.85 -15.39
C PRO A 378 1.82 -2.71 -14.59
N GLY A 379 1.03 -1.71 -14.15
CA GLY A 379 1.50 -0.60 -13.33
C GLY A 379 1.94 -1.11 -11.97
N LEU A 380 1.10 -1.88 -11.30
CA LEU A 380 1.40 -2.49 -10.00
C LEU A 380 2.62 -3.40 -10.07
N ARG A 381 2.74 -4.24 -11.11
CA ARG A 381 3.93 -5.10 -11.31
C ARG A 381 5.22 -4.28 -11.43
N ASN A 382 5.21 -3.22 -12.25
CA ASN A 382 6.37 -2.35 -12.40
C ASN A 382 6.72 -1.64 -11.08
N LEU A 383 5.71 -1.09 -10.40
CA LEU A 383 5.85 -0.39 -9.14
C LEU A 383 6.44 -1.28 -8.04
N LEU A 384 6.11 -2.58 -8.02
CA LEU A 384 6.59 -3.56 -7.04
C LEU A 384 7.87 -4.31 -7.48
N GLY A 385 8.45 -3.97 -8.63
CA GLY A 385 9.75 -4.51 -9.08
C GLY A 385 9.68 -5.86 -9.79
N PHE A 386 8.49 -6.25 -10.26
CA PHE A 386 8.28 -7.45 -11.08
C PHE A 386 8.47 -7.18 -12.58
N GLY A 387 8.43 -5.92 -13.01
CA GLY A 387 8.59 -5.56 -14.42
C GLY A 387 7.34 -5.89 -15.24
N PRO A 388 7.45 -6.08 -16.57
CA PRO A 388 6.30 -6.33 -17.42
C PRO A 388 5.58 -7.64 -17.04
N PRO A 389 4.29 -7.79 -17.42
CA PRO A 389 3.59 -9.07 -17.33
C PRO A 389 4.36 -10.20 -18.00
N LEU A 390 4.33 -11.39 -17.39
CA LEU A 390 4.91 -12.59 -17.98
C LEU A 390 4.20 -12.95 -19.29
N ASP A 391 4.96 -13.53 -20.23
CA ASP A 391 4.42 -14.03 -21.50
C ASP A 391 3.34 -15.10 -21.26
N THR A 392 2.16 -14.84 -21.83
CA THR A 392 0.95 -15.67 -21.65
C THR A 392 0.75 -16.71 -22.75
N THR A 393 1.71 -16.86 -23.67
CA THR A 393 1.64 -17.86 -24.75
C THR A 393 1.50 -19.27 -24.18
N GLY A 394 0.43 -19.96 -24.56
CA GLY A 394 0.07 -21.30 -24.11
C GLY A 394 -1.40 -21.43 -23.72
N PRO A 395 -1.83 -22.60 -23.22
CA PRO A 395 -3.21 -22.86 -22.82
C PRO A 395 -3.65 -21.99 -21.63
N ALA A 396 -4.86 -21.44 -21.72
CA ALA A 396 -5.48 -20.61 -20.68
C ALA A 396 -7.01 -20.71 -20.81
N PHE A 397 -7.62 -21.66 -20.09
CA PHE A 397 -9.08 -21.84 -20.06
C PHE A 397 -9.67 -21.12 -18.85
N ASP A 398 -10.90 -20.61 -19.01
CA ASP A 398 -11.69 -19.92 -17.98
C ASP A 398 -12.43 -20.88 -17.04
N ARG A 399 -12.08 -22.17 -17.07
CA ARG A 399 -12.69 -23.24 -16.27
C ARG A 399 -11.62 -23.96 -15.46
N GLN A 400 -12.00 -24.48 -14.31
CA GLN A 400 -11.10 -25.28 -13.46
C GLN A 400 -10.90 -26.70 -13.96
N GLU A 401 -11.85 -27.19 -14.75
CA GLU A 401 -11.93 -28.56 -15.21
C GLU A 401 -12.41 -28.59 -16.67
N ILE A 402 -11.83 -29.49 -17.46
CA ILE A 402 -12.21 -29.75 -18.85
C ILE A 402 -12.39 -31.26 -19.05
N ASP A 403 -13.28 -31.62 -19.98
CA ASP A 403 -13.41 -33.01 -20.42
C ASP A 403 -12.13 -33.45 -21.12
N PHE A 404 -11.60 -34.60 -20.71
CA PHE A 404 -10.33 -35.12 -21.18
C PHE A 404 -10.46 -36.61 -21.48
N PRO A 405 -10.63 -37.00 -22.76
CA PRO A 405 -10.89 -38.39 -23.11
C PRO A 405 -9.74 -39.29 -22.68
N ASP A 406 -10.06 -40.32 -21.89
CA ASP A 406 -9.13 -41.42 -21.61
C ASP A 406 -8.80 -42.15 -22.92
N ASP A 407 -7.56 -42.61 -23.08
CA ASP A 407 -7.08 -43.31 -24.28
C ASP A 407 -7.93 -44.57 -24.63
N GLN A 408 -8.75 -45.07 -23.71
CA GLN A 408 -9.72 -46.15 -23.97
C GLN A 408 -10.95 -45.69 -24.76
N ALA A 409 -11.39 -44.44 -24.64
CA ALA A 409 -12.56 -43.90 -25.34
C ALA A 409 -12.25 -43.57 -26.82
N GLU A 410 -11.02 -43.17 -27.14
CA GLU A 410 -10.57 -42.95 -28.52
C GLU A 410 -10.57 -44.26 -29.34
N GLN A 411 -10.26 -45.41 -28.71
CA GLN A 411 -10.30 -46.71 -29.38
C GLN A 411 -11.74 -47.18 -29.69
N THR A 412 -12.71 -46.91 -28.80
CA THR A 412 -14.13 -47.22 -29.06
C THR A 412 -14.76 -46.29 -30.09
N ALA A 413 -14.33 -45.01 -30.13
CA ALA A 413 -14.77 -44.06 -31.14
C ALA A 413 -14.21 -44.43 -32.52
N GLN A 414 -12.94 -44.82 -32.64
CA GLN A 414 -12.33 -45.28 -33.89
C GLN A 414 -13.01 -46.53 -34.47
N ASN A 415 -13.45 -47.46 -33.63
CA ASN A 415 -14.22 -48.63 -34.08
C ASN A 415 -15.66 -48.32 -34.55
N ASN A 416 -16.19 -47.13 -34.25
CA ASN A 416 -17.51 -46.68 -34.70
C ASN A 416 -17.49 -45.83 -35.99
N TYR A 417 -16.33 -45.55 -36.60
CA TYR A 417 -16.25 -44.85 -37.89
C TYR A 417 -16.60 -45.73 -39.10
N LEU A 418 -16.83 -47.03 -38.92
CA LEU A 418 -17.31 -47.92 -39.99
C LEU A 418 -18.84 -47.98 -40.12
N SER A 419 -19.61 -47.17 -39.37
CA SER A 419 -21.09 -47.25 -39.37
C SER A 419 -21.82 -45.90 -39.46
N SER A 420 -21.35 -44.93 -40.24
CA SER A 420 -22.13 -43.68 -40.47
C SER A 420 -22.01 -43.09 -41.88
N TRP A 421 -22.64 -43.76 -42.85
CA TRP A 421 -22.95 -43.22 -44.19
C TRP A 421 -24.29 -42.47 -44.24
N ARG A 422 -24.87 -42.08 -43.09
CA ARG A 422 -26.23 -41.52 -42.98
C ARG A 422 -26.32 -40.09 -42.39
N LYS A 423 -25.35 -39.23 -42.66
CA LYS A 423 -25.50 -37.78 -42.43
C LYS A 423 -24.96 -36.97 -43.60
N VAL A 424 -25.60 -37.14 -44.75
CA VAL A 424 -25.62 -36.13 -45.82
C VAL A 424 -26.87 -35.28 -45.57
N PHE A 425 -26.76 -33.97 -45.76
CA PHE A 425 -27.78 -32.93 -45.60
C PHE A 425 -27.91 -32.34 -44.19
N LEU A 426 -27.11 -31.31 -43.91
CA LEU A 426 -27.47 -30.03 -43.26
C LEU A 426 -26.21 -29.14 -43.20
N PRO A 427 -26.22 -27.88 -43.69
CA PRO A 427 -25.11 -26.96 -43.49
C PRO A 427 -25.21 -26.39 -42.07
N LEU A 428 -24.34 -26.86 -41.18
CA LEU A 428 -24.12 -26.22 -39.88
C LEU A 428 -23.29 -24.95 -40.11
N ALA A 429 -23.87 -23.80 -39.77
CA ALA A 429 -23.15 -22.54 -39.73
C ALA A 429 -22.09 -22.61 -38.63
N PHE A 430 -20.82 -22.61 -39.02
CA PHE A 430 -19.71 -22.46 -38.09
C PHE A 430 -19.67 -21.00 -37.63
N ALA A 431 -20.12 -20.75 -36.40
CA ALA A 431 -19.58 -19.64 -35.64
C ALA A 431 -18.07 -19.91 -35.48
N VAL A 432 -17.25 -18.88 -35.70
CA VAL A 432 -15.80 -18.96 -35.48
C VAL A 432 -15.57 -19.11 -33.97
N GLU A 433 -15.54 -20.35 -33.51
CA GLU A 433 -14.90 -20.72 -32.25
C GLU A 433 -13.41 -20.51 -32.44
N THR A 434 -12.85 -19.61 -31.63
CA THR A 434 -11.41 -19.55 -31.37
C THR A 434 -10.89 -20.96 -31.18
N LYS A 435 -9.95 -21.40 -32.01
CA LYS A 435 -9.31 -22.73 -31.93
C LYS A 435 -9.04 -23.08 -30.46
N PRO A 436 -9.63 -24.14 -29.90
CA PRO A 436 -9.21 -24.61 -28.58
C PRO A 436 -7.72 -24.93 -28.66
N ALA A 437 -6.96 -24.58 -27.62
CA ALA A 437 -5.58 -25.06 -27.48
C ALA A 437 -5.57 -26.58 -27.69
N ASP A 438 -4.59 -27.10 -28.44
CA ASP A 438 -4.53 -28.53 -28.73
C ASP A 438 -4.47 -29.30 -27.42
N LEU A 439 -5.54 -30.03 -27.08
CA LEU A 439 -5.62 -30.85 -25.87
C LEU A 439 -4.48 -31.88 -25.82
N GLY A 440 -3.88 -32.21 -26.97
CA GLY A 440 -2.67 -33.02 -27.07
C GLY A 440 -1.48 -32.43 -26.32
N ASP A 441 -1.33 -31.10 -26.27
CA ASP A 441 -0.25 -30.42 -25.56
C ASP A 441 -0.35 -30.57 -24.04
N LEU A 442 -1.55 -30.87 -23.51
CA LEU A 442 -1.77 -31.11 -22.08
C LEU A 442 -1.50 -32.57 -21.67
N LYS A 443 -1.67 -33.55 -22.58
CA LYS A 443 -1.45 -34.99 -22.31
C LYS A 443 -0.04 -35.26 -21.78
N GLN A 444 0.98 -34.57 -22.31
CA GLN A 444 2.37 -34.75 -21.87
C GLN A 444 2.63 -34.31 -20.42
N TRP A 445 1.78 -33.45 -19.87
CA TRP A 445 1.89 -32.92 -18.50
C TRP A 445 1.06 -33.71 -17.48
N ILE A 446 0.61 -34.91 -17.84
CA ILE A 446 -0.09 -35.83 -16.95
C ILE A 446 0.85 -36.99 -16.61
N PRO A 447 1.14 -37.25 -15.32
CA PRO A 447 2.04 -38.33 -14.93
C PRO A 447 1.44 -39.70 -15.28
N SER A 448 2.19 -40.54 -15.99
CA SER A 448 1.80 -41.91 -16.32
C SER A 448 2.40 -42.91 -15.32
N ALA A 449 1.55 -43.71 -14.68
CA ALA A 449 1.99 -44.77 -13.77
C ALA A 449 2.79 -45.89 -14.47
N LYS A 450 2.64 -46.04 -15.80
CA LYS A 450 3.36 -47.05 -16.60
C LYS A 450 4.80 -46.63 -16.89
N ASN A 451 5.05 -45.34 -17.13
CA ASN A 451 6.38 -44.81 -17.39
C ASN A 451 6.49 -43.34 -16.94
N ILE A 452 7.01 -43.12 -15.73
CA ILE A 452 7.08 -41.80 -15.10
C ILE A 452 8.34 -41.01 -15.48
N GLN A 453 9.37 -41.67 -15.99
CA GLN A 453 10.68 -41.06 -16.20
C GLN A 453 10.69 -39.92 -17.24
N PRO A 454 10.05 -40.07 -18.42
CA PRO A 454 9.94 -38.98 -19.38
C PRO A 454 9.24 -37.74 -18.80
N TYR A 455 8.21 -37.95 -17.97
CA TYR A 455 7.50 -36.88 -17.29
C TYR A 455 8.41 -36.11 -16.31
N ILE A 456 9.15 -36.84 -15.46
CA ILE A 456 10.09 -36.23 -14.49
C ILE A 456 11.14 -35.40 -15.24
N PHE A 457 11.71 -35.94 -16.32
CA PHE A 457 12.69 -35.23 -17.13
C PHE A 457 12.12 -33.95 -17.75
N GLN A 458 10.93 -34.01 -18.35
CA GLN A 458 10.30 -32.85 -18.98
C GLN A 458 9.94 -31.76 -17.97
N VAL A 459 9.37 -32.10 -16.81
CA VAL A 459 9.03 -31.11 -15.78
C VAL A 459 10.29 -30.48 -15.18
N LYS A 460 11.35 -31.28 -14.97
CA LYS A 460 12.66 -30.74 -14.55
C LYS A 460 13.18 -29.70 -15.53
N GLN A 461 13.13 -29.97 -16.84
CA GLN A 461 13.54 -29.00 -17.87
C GLN A 461 12.71 -27.72 -17.82
N VAL A 462 11.40 -27.81 -17.58
CA VAL A 462 10.53 -26.63 -17.43
C VAL A 462 10.98 -25.77 -16.24
N LEU A 463 11.26 -26.40 -15.10
CA LEU A 463 11.71 -25.70 -13.88
C LEU A 463 13.11 -25.10 -14.04
N ASP A 464 14.05 -25.85 -14.63
CA ASP A 464 15.41 -25.36 -14.92
C ASP A 464 15.38 -24.15 -15.86
N GLN A 465 14.54 -24.20 -16.91
CA GLN A 465 14.36 -23.09 -17.84
C GLN A 465 13.76 -21.87 -17.14
N ALA A 466 12.74 -22.07 -16.29
CA ALA A 466 12.15 -20.97 -15.53
C ALA A 466 13.16 -20.28 -14.60
N ALA A 467 14.02 -21.07 -13.94
CA ALA A 467 15.12 -20.54 -13.12
C ALA A 467 16.13 -19.75 -13.98
N GLN A 468 16.51 -20.28 -15.14
CA GLN A 468 17.43 -19.64 -16.07
C GLN A 468 16.87 -18.32 -16.62
N ASP A 469 15.61 -18.31 -17.06
CA ASP A 469 14.93 -17.11 -17.57
C ASP A 469 14.84 -16.03 -16.49
N THR A 470 14.54 -16.43 -15.25
CA THR A 470 14.49 -15.52 -14.11
C THR A 470 15.87 -14.90 -13.84
N LEU A 471 16.93 -15.71 -13.83
CA LEU A 471 18.31 -15.22 -13.62
C LEU A 471 18.81 -14.32 -14.76
N ALA A 472 18.34 -14.53 -15.99
CA ALA A 472 18.67 -13.67 -17.13
C ALA A 472 18.07 -12.26 -16.98
N GLN A 473 16.88 -12.16 -16.38
CA GLN A 473 16.20 -10.88 -16.15
C GLN A 473 16.59 -10.23 -14.81
N LYS A 474 16.81 -11.05 -13.78
CA LYS A 474 17.05 -10.66 -12.38
C LYS A 474 18.29 -11.40 -11.86
N PRO A 475 19.50 -10.94 -12.26
CA PRO A 475 20.74 -11.65 -11.97
C PRO A 475 21.04 -11.67 -10.48
N LEU A 476 21.63 -12.78 -10.04
CA LEU A 476 22.21 -12.95 -8.70
C LEU A 476 23.73 -13.03 -8.82
N GLU A 477 24.44 -12.86 -7.71
CA GLU A 477 25.86 -13.16 -7.65
C GLU A 477 26.14 -14.62 -8.04
N ASN A 478 27.28 -14.86 -8.70
CA ASN A 478 27.66 -16.18 -9.23
C ASN A 478 27.55 -17.32 -8.21
N LYS A 479 27.87 -17.05 -6.94
CA LYS A 479 27.81 -18.03 -5.84
C LYS A 479 26.39 -18.55 -5.54
N TYR A 480 25.34 -17.85 -6.00
CA TYR A 480 23.94 -18.22 -5.76
C TYR A 480 23.26 -18.87 -6.98
N LEU A 481 23.92 -18.99 -8.13
CA LEU A 481 23.26 -19.45 -9.36
C LEU A 481 22.80 -20.92 -9.27
N ASP A 482 23.70 -21.83 -8.91
CA ASP A 482 23.35 -23.25 -8.77
C ASP A 482 22.45 -23.50 -7.55
N PHE A 483 22.68 -22.74 -6.48
CA PHE A 483 21.80 -22.72 -5.32
C PHE A 483 20.36 -22.36 -5.70
N TYR A 484 20.17 -21.32 -6.51
CA TYR A 484 18.85 -20.85 -6.91
C TYR A 484 18.12 -21.87 -7.80
N ARG A 485 18.84 -22.53 -8.72
CA ARG A 485 18.27 -23.63 -9.52
C ARG A 485 17.78 -24.78 -8.62
N LEU A 486 18.61 -25.20 -7.67
CA LEU A 486 18.24 -26.23 -6.69
C LEU A 486 17.04 -25.81 -5.83
N LEU A 487 16.97 -24.53 -5.44
CA LEU A 487 15.86 -23.98 -4.68
C LEU A 487 14.54 -24.08 -5.47
N VAL A 488 14.52 -23.69 -6.75
CA VAL A 488 13.32 -23.80 -7.61
C VAL A 488 12.84 -25.24 -7.72
N LEU A 489 13.76 -26.19 -8.01
CA LEU A 489 13.43 -27.60 -8.13
C LEU A 489 12.87 -28.19 -6.83
N SER A 490 13.49 -27.85 -5.71
CA SER A 490 13.11 -28.33 -4.37
C SER A 490 11.77 -27.75 -3.91
N THR A 491 11.52 -26.46 -4.19
CA THR A 491 10.22 -25.84 -3.90
C THR A 491 9.12 -26.49 -4.72
N ALA A 492 9.28 -26.69 -6.03
CA ALA A 492 8.27 -27.38 -6.83
C ALA A 492 7.99 -28.81 -6.34
N TRP A 493 9.04 -29.52 -5.89
CA TRP A 493 8.87 -30.86 -5.29
C TRP A 493 8.10 -30.77 -3.97
N GLN A 494 8.40 -29.77 -3.16
CA GLN A 494 7.70 -29.55 -1.91
C GLN A 494 6.22 -29.21 -2.12
N GLU A 495 5.93 -28.31 -3.04
CA GLU A 495 4.59 -27.74 -3.27
C GLU A 495 3.63 -28.71 -3.99
N SER A 496 4.07 -29.39 -5.05
CA SER A 496 3.16 -30.18 -5.89
C SER A 496 3.64 -31.60 -6.18
N CYS A 497 4.84 -31.95 -5.73
CA CYS A 497 5.57 -33.11 -6.23
C CYS A 497 5.66 -33.11 -7.75
N TRP A 498 5.94 -31.92 -8.31
CA TRP A 498 6.07 -31.66 -9.73
C TRP A 498 4.79 -31.90 -10.55
N ARG A 499 3.60 -31.81 -9.93
CA ARG A 499 2.32 -31.96 -10.65
C ARG A 499 1.72 -30.60 -11.01
N GLN A 500 1.37 -30.43 -12.28
CA GLN A 500 0.49 -29.32 -12.72
C GLN A 500 -0.97 -29.75 -12.75
N PHE A 501 -1.25 -31.01 -13.10
CA PHE A 501 -2.61 -31.50 -13.37
C PHE A 501 -2.95 -32.76 -12.58
N ILE A 502 -4.25 -32.98 -12.39
CA ILE A 502 -4.87 -34.21 -11.91
C ILE A 502 -5.94 -34.63 -12.92
N ASN A 503 -5.93 -35.90 -13.31
CA ASN A 503 -6.98 -36.52 -14.11
C ASN A 503 -7.81 -37.46 -13.23
N THR A 504 -9.12 -37.25 -13.15
CA THR A 504 -10.05 -38.11 -12.42
C THR A 504 -11.28 -38.36 -13.30
N GLN A 505 -11.58 -39.63 -13.61
CA GLN A 505 -12.79 -40.03 -14.35
C GLN A 505 -12.98 -39.31 -15.71
N GLY A 506 -11.90 -39.16 -16.49
CA GLY A 506 -11.94 -38.50 -17.81
C GLY A 506 -12.11 -36.99 -17.75
N LYS A 507 -11.81 -36.38 -16.59
CA LYS A 507 -11.82 -34.93 -16.37
C LYS A 507 -10.45 -34.47 -15.92
N LEU A 508 -9.88 -33.54 -16.67
CA LEU A 508 -8.60 -32.92 -16.36
C LEU A 508 -8.84 -31.62 -15.60
N ARG A 509 -8.19 -31.49 -14.45
CA ARG A 509 -8.14 -30.24 -13.67
C ARG A 509 -6.70 -29.88 -13.38
N TYR A 510 -6.41 -28.59 -13.25
CA TYR A 510 -5.14 -28.17 -12.69
C TYR A 510 -5.09 -28.44 -11.17
N LEU A 511 -3.87 -28.61 -10.65
CA LEU A 511 -3.66 -28.89 -9.25
C LEU A 511 -4.07 -27.68 -8.42
N LEU A 512 -4.94 -27.93 -7.45
CA LEU A 512 -5.33 -26.96 -6.43
C LEU A 512 -4.91 -27.50 -5.06
N SER A 513 -4.48 -26.61 -4.18
CA SER A 513 -4.27 -26.94 -2.77
C SER A 513 -5.54 -27.46 -2.12
N TYR A 514 -5.42 -28.10 -0.95
CA TYR A 514 -6.57 -28.68 -0.25
C TYR A 514 -7.70 -27.66 0.04
N ASN A 515 -7.33 -26.38 0.24
CA ASN A 515 -8.25 -25.27 0.47
C ASN A 515 -8.59 -24.46 -0.80
N GLN A 516 -8.27 -24.99 -1.98
CA GLN A 516 -8.61 -24.42 -3.29
C GLN A 516 -8.08 -22.99 -3.52
N SER A 517 -6.93 -22.64 -2.95
CA SER A 517 -6.39 -21.26 -3.01
C SER A 517 -5.04 -21.13 -3.71
N SER A 518 -4.28 -22.21 -3.83
CA SER A 518 -2.98 -22.23 -4.48
C SER A 518 -2.99 -23.11 -5.72
N ILE A 519 -2.39 -22.61 -6.80
CA ILE A 519 -2.57 -23.13 -8.16
C ILE A 519 -1.28 -23.74 -8.72
N GLY A 520 -1.39 -24.96 -9.25
CA GLY A 520 -0.44 -25.59 -10.17
C GLY A 520 0.89 -26.05 -9.55
N LEU A 521 1.89 -26.20 -10.42
CA LEU A 521 3.22 -26.77 -10.17
C LEU A 521 3.95 -26.14 -8.97
N MET A 522 3.84 -24.82 -8.82
CA MET A 522 4.50 -24.04 -7.78
C MET A 522 3.53 -23.59 -6.68
N GLN A 523 2.26 -24.05 -6.69
CA GLN A 523 1.22 -23.73 -5.70
C GLN A 523 1.12 -22.22 -5.39
N ILE A 524 0.96 -21.41 -6.43
CA ILE A 524 0.89 -19.94 -6.28
C ILE A 524 -0.49 -19.55 -5.76
N ASN A 525 -0.54 -18.89 -4.60
CA ASN A 525 -1.79 -18.47 -3.98
C ASN A 525 -2.45 -17.31 -4.74
N GLU A 526 -3.68 -17.53 -5.23
CA GLU A 526 -4.39 -16.59 -6.10
C GLU A 526 -4.72 -15.25 -5.43
N ARG A 527 -4.96 -15.26 -4.10
CA ARG A 527 -5.30 -14.05 -3.32
C ARG A 527 -4.06 -13.27 -2.94
N VAL A 528 -3.00 -13.96 -2.49
CA VAL A 528 -1.74 -13.32 -2.10
C VAL A 528 -1.10 -12.60 -3.29
N TRP A 529 -1.12 -13.23 -4.46
CA TRP A 529 -0.46 -12.71 -5.68
C TRP A 529 -1.42 -12.06 -6.67
N ARG A 530 -2.64 -11.73 -6.23
CA ARG A 530 -3.66 -11.00 -7.01
C ARG A 530 -3.08 -9.72 -7.62
N GLY A 531 -3.41 -9.46 -8.88
CA GLY A 531 -2.93 -8.30 -9.64
C GLY A 531 -1.56 -8.49 -10.28
N LEU A 532 -0.81 -9.54 -9.90
CA LEU A 532 0.54 -9.77 -10.41
C LEU A 532 0.62 -10.88 -11.45
N TYR A 533 -0.20 -11.92 -11.33
CA TYR A 533 -0.18 -13.08 -12.24
C TYR A 533 -1.58 -13.43 -12.74
N ARG A 534 -1.65 -13.92 -13.98
CA ARG A 534 -2.89 -14.29 -14.65
C ARG A 534 -3.35 -15.69 -14.21
N LEU A 535 -4.53 -15.79 -13.59
CA LEU A 535 -5.03 -17.04 -13.01
C LEU A 535 -5.19 -18.17 -14.03
N GLU A 536 -5.76 -17.89 -15.21
CA GLU A 536 -5.98 -18.95 -16.21
C GLU A 536 -4.65 -19.53 -16.69
N SER A 537 -3.62 -18.69 -16.82
CA SER A 537 -2.28 -19.14 -17.19
C SER A 537 -1.56 -19.86 -16.03
N LEU A 538 -1.76 -19.45 -14.77
CA LEU A 538 -1.26 -20.19 -13.61
C LEU A 538 -1.82 -21.62 -13.57
N GLY A 539 -3.11 -21.78 -13.92
CA GLY A 539 -3.80 -23.08 -13.92
C GLY A 539 -3.44 -23.95 -15.12
N TRP A 540 -3.48 -23.41 -16.33
CA TRP A 540 -3.40 -24.24 -17.53
C TRP A 540 -2.01 -24.29 -18.19
N ASN A 541 -1.12 -23.34 -17.89
CA ASN A 541 0.19 -23.26 -18.51
C ASN A 541 1.30 -23.57 -17.49
N ILE A 542 1.81 -24.81 -17.52
CA ILE A 542 2.89 -25.27 -16.63
C ILE A 542 4.15 -24.40 -16.70
N ARG A 543 4.49 -23.87 -17.88
CA ARG A 543 5.65 -22.97 -18.07
C ARG A 543 5.39 -21.60 -17.46
N TYR A 544 4.16 -21.08 -17.58
CA TYR A 544 3.77 -19.83 -16.91
C TYR A 544 3.82 -19.99 -15.39
N ASN A 545 3.27 -21.08 -14.86
CA ASN A 545 3.30 -21.38 -13.43
C ASN A 545 4.74 -21.50 -12.89
N ALA A 546 5.60 -22.23 -13.60
CA ALA A 546 7.02 -22.34 -13.26
C ALA A 546 7.72 -20.96 -13.26
N ARG A 547 7.52 -20.15 -14.30
CA ARG A 547 8.09 -18.79 -14.41
C ARG A 547 7.62 -17.88 -13.27
N ALA A 548 6.33 -17.89 -12.95
CA ALA A 548 5.76 -17.11 -11.86
C ALA A 548 6.33 -17.53 -10.49
N GLY A 549 6.38 -18.84 -10.20
CA GLY A 549 6.93 -19.34 -8.93
C GLY A 549 8.43 -19.07 -8.81
N SER A 550 9.16 -19.20 -9.92
CA SER A 550 10.59 -18.85 -9.99
C SER A 550 10.79 -17.36 -9.70
N GLU A 551 10.01 -16.47 -10.33
CA GLU A 551 10.06 -15.03 -10.10
C GLU A 551 9.80 -14.67 -8.62
N ILE A 552 8.79 -15.28 -8.01
CA ILE A 552 8.47 -15.11 -6.58
C ILE A 552 9.63 -15.57 -5.69
N LEU A 553 10.23 -16.74 -5.95
CA LEU A 553 11.39 -17.23 -5.18
C LEU A 553 12.60 -16.31 -5.32
N ASN A 554 12.88 -15.80 -6.53
CA ASN A 554 13.96 -14.85 -6.75
C ASN A 554 13.72 -13.56 -5.97
N TYR A 555 12.47 -13.10 -5.93
CA TYR A 555 12.08 -11.92 -5.17
C TYR A 555 12.34 -12.10 -3.67
N TYR A 556 11.86 -13.19 -3.08
CA TYR A 556 12.13 -13.50 -1.65
C TYR A 556 13.61 -13.70 -1.36
N LEU A 557 14.38 -14.31 -2.26
CA LEU A 557 15.82 -14.47 -2.09
C LEU A 557 16.55 -13.13 -2.16
N SER A 558 16.40 -12.40 -3.27
CA SER A 558 17.21 -11.22 -3.61
C SER A 558 16.77 -9.95 -2.91
N LYS A 559 15.46 -9.70 -2.81
CA LYS A 559 14.91 -8.46 -2.25
C LYS A 559 14.64 -8.56 -0.75
N TYR A 560 14.59 -9.78 -0.19
CA TYR A 560 14.35 -10.00 1.25
C TYR A 560 15.50 -10.72 1.93
N ALA A 561 15.71 -12.01 1.66
CA ALA A 561 16.59 -12.85 2.46
C ALA A 561 18.03 -12.32 2.47
N LEU A 562 18.58 -12.03 1.28
CA LEU A 562 19.95 -11.52 1.15
C LEU A 562 20.11 -10.10 1.71
N LYS A 563 19.06 -9.26 1.65
CA LYS A 563 19.08 -7.90 2.21
C LYS A 563 18.94 -7.86 3.73
N LYS A 564 18.18 -8.79 4.33
CA LYS A 564 17.93 -8.87 5.77
C LYS A 564 18.98 -9.71 6.52
N MET A 565 19.82 -10.44 5.80
CA MET A 565 20.92 -11.21 6.36
C MET A 565 21.96 -10.28 6.98
N ASP A 566 22.50 -10.67 8.15
CA ASP A 566 23.62 -9.97 8.77
C ASP A 566 24.87 -10.13 7.89
N PRO A 567 25.45 -9.04 7.35
CA PRO A 567 26.67 -9.14 6.53
C PRO A 567 27.87 -9.67 7.32
N ALA A 568 27.91 -9.49 8.65
CA ALA A 568 28.99 -9.99 9.50
C ALA A 568 28.86 -11.49 9.78
N ASN A 569 27.64 -12.02 9.78
CA ASN A 569 27.32 -13.42 10.04
C ASN A 569 26.32 -13.95 9.01
N PRO A 570 26.75 -14.11 7.74
CA PRO A 570 25.85 -14.54 6.69
C PRO A 570 25.35 -15.97 6.96
N LEU A 571 24.09 -16.22 6.58
CA LEU A 571 23.49 -17.55 6.63
C LEU A 571 24.22 -18.48 5.65
N ASP A 572 24.51 -19.70 6.07
CA ASP A 572 24.91 -20.77 5.16
C ASP A 572 23.78 -21.08 4.16
N LEU A 573 24.12 -21.65 3.00
CA LEU A 573 23.15 -21.90 1.92
C LEU A 573 22.01 -22.85 2.34
N ASP A 574 22.27 -23.79 3.25
CA ASP A 574 21.27 -24.73 3.73
C ASP A 574 20.24 -24.04 4.65
N THR A 575 20.70 -23.10 5.48
CA THR A 575 19.80 -22.25 6.26
C THR A 575 19.05 -21.27 5.35
N LEU A 576 19.73 -20.69 4.38
CA LEU A 576 19.14 -19.76 3.43
C LEU A 576 18.02 -20.41 2.61
N SER A 577 18.20 -21.66 2.13
CA SER A 577 17.14 -22.36 1.38
C SER A 577 15.88 -22.50 2.21
N ARG A 578 16.01 -22.92 3.47
CA ARG A 578 14.88 -23.12 4.38
C ARG A 578 14.20 -21.79 4.70
N VAL A 579 14.96 -20.72 4.91
CA VAL A 579 14.43 -19.36 5.13
C VAL A 579 13.62 -18.87 3.92
N VAL A 580 14.17 -19.00 2.72
CA VAL A 580 13.47 -18.55 1.50
C VAL A 580 12.22 -19.40 1.26
N TYR A 581 12.28 -20.71 1.46
CA TYR A 581 11.10 -21.57 1.36
C TYR A 581 10.04 -21.22 2.41
N ALA A 582 10.42 -20.99 3.67
CA ALA A 582 9.47 -20.60 4.70
C ALA A 582 8.76 -19.28 4.35
N MET A 583 9.47 -18.32 3.75
CA MET A 583 8.84 -17.09 3.23
C MET A 583 7.95 -17.34 2.02
N TYR A 584 8.34 -18.24 1.11
CA TYR A 584 7.51 -18.64 -0.03
C TYR A 584 6.16 -19.20 0.45
N ASN A 585 6.19 -20.03 1.49
CA ASN A 585 5.01 -20.68 2.06
C ASN A 585 4.18 -19.78 2.99
N GLY A 586 4.80 -18.87 3.77
CA GLY A 586 4.11 -18.13 4.84
C GLY A 586 4.28 -16.61 4.82
N GLY A 587 4.94 -16.05 3.80
CA GLY A 587 5.18 -14.62 3.65
C GLY A 587 6.44 -14.07 4.34
N PRO A 588 6.71 -12.76 4.19
CA PRO A 588 7.95 -12.12 4.67
C PRO A 588 8.23 -12.32 6.17
N GLY A 589 7.19 -12.36 7.01
CA GLY A 589 7.31 -12.58 8.45
C GLY A 589 7.97 -13.90 8.86
N GLU A 590 8.04 -14.89 7.97
CA GLU A 590 8.68 -16.19 8.26
C GLU A 590 10.22 -16.12 8.33
N PHE A 591 10.85 -15.06 7.81
CA PHE A 591 12.31 -14.90 7.88
C PHE A 591 12.83 -15.04 9.32
N ARG A 592 12.30 -14.23 10.24
CA ARG A 592 12.73 -14.25 11.66
C ARG A 592 12.17 -15.46 12.41
N LYS A 593 10.94 -15.88 12.08
CA LYS A 593 10.30 -17.00 12.78
C LYS A 593 11.02 -18.32 12.52
N LEU A 594 11.46 -18.59 11.29
CA LEU A 594 12.23 -19.79 11.01
C LEU A 594 13.58 -19.80 11.72
N LEU A 595 14.30 -18.66 11.74
CA LEU A 595 15.57 -18.56 12.47
C LEU A 595 15.38 -18.85 13.96
N LYS A 596 14.30 -18.32 14.56
CA LYS A 596 13.92 -18.67 15.94
C LYS A 596 13.58 -20.16 16.11
N ARG A 597 12.82 -20.76 15.19
CA ARG A 597 12.54 -22.20 15.20
C ARG A 597 13.83 -23.03 15.09
N LYS A 598 14.85 -22.53 14.39
CA LYS A 598 16.17 -23.17 14.28
C LYS A 598 16.93 -23.17 15.60
N GLU A 599 16.94 -22.05 16.32
CA GLU A 599 17.60 -21.93 17.63
C GLU A 599 17.05 -22.94 18.64
N THR A 600 15.73 -23.17 18.62
CA THR A 600 15.04 -24.10 19.55
C THR A 600 14.80 -25.49 18.99
N ASN A 601 15.27 -25.78 17.77
CA ASN A 601 14.99 -27.01 17.01
C ASN A 601 13.48 -27.36 16.95
N SER A 602 12.61 -26.35 16.92
CA SER A 602 11.14 -26.47 16.95
C SER A 602 10.55 -26.24 15.55
N PHE A 603 11.07 -26.97 14.58
CA PHE A 603 10.63 -26.87 13.18
C PHE A 603 9.22 -27.43 12.97
N TYR A 604 8.46 -26.77 12.08
CA TYR A 604 7.21 -27.31 11.58
C TYR A 604 7.47 -28.50 10.65
N ASP A 605 6.44 -29.32 10.41
CA ASP A 605 6.59 -30.47 9.52
C ASP A 605 6.87 -30.04 8.08
N SER A 606 6.34 -28.90 7.62
CA SER A 606 6.70 -28.29 6.34
C SER A 606 8.19 -27.94 6.26
N ASP A 607 8.79 -27.41 7.33
CA ASP A 607 10.22 -27.06 7.37
C ASP A 607 11.12 -28.32 7.30
N LYS A 608 10.66 -29.44 7.87
CA LYS A 608 11.38 -30.73 7.86
C LYS A 608 11.25 -31.41 6.50
N LEU A 609 10.03 -31.50 5.95
CA LEU A 609 9.76 -32.09 4.65
C LEU A 609 10.48 -31.36 3.51
N PHE A 610 10.49 -30.02 3.55
CA PHE A 610 11.26 -29.24 2.60
C PHE A 610 12.76 -29.55 2.72
N TRP A 611 13.29 -29.63 3.95
CA TRP A 611 14.70 -29.94 4.18
C TRP A 611 15.10 -31.31 3.62
N GLU A 612 14.26 -32.33 3.82
CA GLU A 612 14.48 -33.67 3.25
C GLU A 612 14.53 -33.62 1.72
N LYS A 613 13.56 -32.97 1.07
CA LYS A 613 13.50 -32.84 -0.39
C LYS A 613 14.67 -32.02 -0.94
N TYR A 614 15.03 -30.93 -0.29
CA TYR A 614 16.18 -30.11 -0.66
C TYR A 614 17.49 -30.90 -0.56
N THR A 615 17.66 -31.71 0.48
CA THR A 615 18.84 -32.58 0.64
C THR A 615 18.93 -33.62 -0.48
N MET A 616 17.81 -34.28 -0.80
CA MET A 616 17.74 -35.22 -1.93
C MET A 616 18.02 -34.53 -3.29
N ALA A 617 17.53 -33.30 -3.47
CA ALA A 617 17.80 -32.51 -4.67
C ALA A 617 19.28 -32.13 -4.80
N LYS A 618 19.96 -31.76 -3.70
CA LYS A 618 21.41 -31.52 -3.68
C LYS A 618 22.21 -32.75 -4.12
N GLU A 619 21.73 -33.95 -3.76
CA GLU A 619 22.33 -35.23 -4.13
C GLU A 619 21.94 -35.69 -5.55
N GLY A 620 21.15 -34.90 -6.30
CA GLY A 620 20.69 -35.23 -7.65
C GLY A 620 19.61 -36.31 -7.72
N GLN A 621 18.99 -36.67 -6.59
CA GLN A 621 18.04 -37.79 -6.47
C GLN A 621 16.61 -37.43 -6.94
N PHE A 622 16.49 -36.78 -8.10
CA PHE A 622 15.21 -36.33 -8.64
C PHE A 622 14.26 -37.48 -9.04
N ASP A 623 14.80 -38.69 -9.25
CA ASP A 623 13.98 -39.90 -9.44
C ASP A 623 13.03 -40.16 -8.27
N LYS A 624 13.41 -39.74 -7.05
CA LYS A 624 12.57 -39.88 -5.85
C LYS A 624 11.33 -38.98 -5.87
N VAL A 625 11.20 -38.05 -6.81
CA VAL A 625 9.93 -37.33 -7.04
C VAL A 625 8.81 -38.34 -7.35
N SER A 626 9.14 -39.44 -8.04
CA SER A 626 8.18 -40.51 -8.38
C SER A 626 7.48 -41.14 -7.18
N VAL A 627 8.16 -41.23 -6.02
CA VAL A 627 7.61 -41.74 -4.74
C VAL A 627 6.35 -40.95 -4.38
N CYS A 628 6.45 -39.62 -4.40
CA CYS A 628 5.31 -38.76 -4.13
C CYS A 628 4.27 -38.77 -5.26
N ILE A 629 4.71 -38.92 -6.53
CA ILE A 629 3.79 -38.98 -7.67
C ILE A 629 2.89 -40.22 -7.62
N LEU A 630 3.47 -41.37 -7.27
CA LEU A 630 2.84 -42.68 -7.33
C LEU A 630 2.27 -43.16 -5.98
N GLY A 631 2.61 -42.47 -4.87
CA GLY A 631 2.14 -42.82 -3.53
C GLY A 631 2.71 -44.13 -3.00
N LYS A 632 3.98 -44.43 -3.33
CA LYS A 632 4.68 -45.67 -2.96
C LYS A 632 5.93 -45.39 -2.18
#